data_AF-A0A2V3TTK3-F1
#
_entry.id   AF-A0A2V3TTK3-F1
#
_cell.length_a   1.000
_cell.length_b   1.000
_cell.length_c   1.000
_cell.angle_alpha   90.00
_cell.angle_beta   90.00
_cell.angle_gamma   90.00
#
_symmetry.space_group_name_H-M   'P 1'
#
loop_
_entity.id
_entity.type
_entity.pdbx_description
1 polymer ?
#
loop_
_entity_poly.entity_id
_entity_poly.type
_entity_poly.pdbx_seq_one_letter_code
_entity_poly.pdbx_strand_id
1 'polypeptide(L)'
;MRFLAATILLSAAATPALAAFPCDALWGERNAIYKDAGYCFRTERAIRAFGNAGCRYDELADVPLSARQRADIAEIQRQERINGCAR
;
A
#
# COMPACT_ATOMS: atom_id res chain seq x y z
N MET A 1 57.37 -2.43 17.86
CA MET A 1 55.98 -2.30 18.37
C MET A 1 55.34 -1.05 17.77
N ARG A 2 54.28 -1.20 16.98
CA ARG A 2 53.22 -0.20 16.76
C ARG A 2 52.19 -0.81 15.79
N PHE A 3 51.26 -1.57 16.35
CA PHE A 3 50.04 -1.97 15.64
C PHE A 3 49.10 -0.76 15.69
N LEU A 4 48.89 -0.09 14.55
CA LEU A 4 47.85 0.91 14.40
C LEU A 4 46.52 0.17 14.17
N ALA A 5 45.74 0.00 15.23
CA ALA A 5 44.39 -0.53 15.14
C ALA A 5 43.46 0.58 14.65
N ALA A 6 43.05 0.51 13.38
CA ALA A 6 42.01 1.38 12.84
C ALA A 6 40.63 0.80 13.19
N THR A 7 39.96 1.41 14.16
CA THR A 7 38.59 1.07 14.55
C THR A 7 37.62 1.59 13.49
N ILE A 8 37.09 0.70 12.67
CA ILE A 8 35.99 0.98 11.74
C ILE A 8 34.70 1.07 12.56
N LEU A 9 34.17 2.28 12.73
CA LEU A 9 32.83 2.51 13.26
C LEU A 9 31.82 2.16 12.17
N LEU A 10 31.27 0.95 12.23
CA LEU A 10 30.17 0.50 11.39
C LEU A 10 28.86 1.13 11.91
N SER A 11 28.50 2.30 11.39
CA SER A 11 27.21 2.93 11.67
C SER A 11 26.11 2.12 10.99
N ALA A 12 25.46 1.23 11.74
CA ALA A 12 24.21 0.61 11.32
C ALA A 12 23.12 1.69 11.29
N ALA A 13 22.86 2.25 10.11
CA ALA A 13 21.64 3.01 9.88
C ALA A 13 20.47 2.02 9.98
N ALA A 14 19.79 2.00 11.13
CA ALA A 14 18.53 1.30 11.29
C ALA A 14 17.51 1.97 10.37
N THR A 15 17.33 1.44 9.15
CA THR A 15 16.15 1.75 8.35
C THR A 15 14.94 1.26 9.15
N PRO A 16 13.95 2.11 9.46
CA PRO A 16 12.76 1.64 10.14
C PRO A 16 12.06 0.63 9.24
N ALA A 17 12.18 -0.65 9.56
CA ALA A 17 11.38 -1.72 8.98
C ALA A 17 10.00 -1.70 9.68
N LEU A 18 9.20 -0.69 9.41
CA LEU A 18 7.90 -0.48 10.06
C LEU A 18 6.85 -0.09 9.02
N ALA A 19 6.27 -1.08 8.32
CA ALA A 19 4.97 -0.98 7.63
C ALA A 19 4.47 -2.30 6.97
N ALA A 20 5.19 -3.43 7.03
CA ALA A 20 4.76 -4.64 6.29
C ALA A 20 3.40 -5.20 6.76
N PHE A 21 3.03 -4.95 8.01
CA PHE A 21 1.71 -5.25 8.58
C PHE A 21 1.34 -4.13 9.56
N PRO A 22 0.16 -3.50 9.48
CA PRO A 22 -1.04 -3.88 8.70
C PRO A 22 -1.17 -3.23 7.31
N CYS A 23 -0.18 -2.45 6.84
CA CYS A 23 -0.41 -1.57 5.68
C CYS A 23 -0.61 -2.29 4.35
N ASP A 24 0.15 -3.35 4.06
CA ASP A 24 -0.03 -4.09 2.81
C ASP A 24 -1.38 -4.82 2.76
N ALA A 25 -1.86 -5.29 3.92
CA ALA A 25 -3.18 -5.92 4.04
C ALA A 25 -4.30 -4.89 3.83
N LEU A 26 -4.24 -3.74 4.50
CA LEU A 26 -5.22 -2.66 4.34
C LEU A 26 -5.24 -2.12 2.91
N TRP A 27 -4.06 -1.90 2.32
CA TRP A 27 -3.93 -1.52 0.92
C TRP A 27 -4.57 -2.57 0.01
N GLY A 28 -4.30 -3.86 0.26
CA GLY A 28 -4.86 -4.96 -0.51
C GLY A 28 -6.38 -5.00 -0.44
N GLU A 29 -6.96 -4.91 0.75
CA GLU A 29 -8.40 -4.92 0.99
C GLU A 29 -9.10 -3.76 0.29
N ARG A 30 -8.57 -2.53 0.43
CA ARG A 30 -9.11 -1.35 -0.25
C ARG A 30 -9.09 -1.51 -1.77
N ASN A 31 -7.99 -2.00 -2.33
CA ASN A 31 -7.86 -2.18 -3.77
C ASN A 31 -8.70 -3.36 -4.30
N ALA A 32 -8.93 -4.41 -3.51
CA ALA A 32 -9.84 -5.49 -3.88
C ALA A 32 -11.27 -4.96 -4.11
N ILE A 33 -11.74 -4.04 -3.26
CA ILE A 33 -13.05 -3.38 -3.45
C ILE A 33 -13.12 -2.65 -4.79
N TYR A 34 -12.04 -1.93 -5.17
CA TYR A 34 -11.98 -1.25 -6.46
C TYR A 34 -11.92 -2.23 -7.64
N LYS A 35 -11.17 -3.33 -7.51
CA LYS A 35 -11.06 -4.36 -8.55
C LYS A 35 -12.43 -5.00 -8.81
N ASP A 36 -13.12 -5.40 -7.76
CA ASP A 36 -14.44 -6.03 -7.84
C ASP A 36 -15.49 -5.08 -8.43
N ALA A 37 -15.36 -3.77 -8.15
CA ALA A 37 -16.21 -2.74 -8.72
C ALA A 37 -15.83 -2.35 -10.17
N GLY A 38 -14.77 -2.91 -10.74
CA GLY A 38 -14.38 -2.76 -12.13
C GLY A 38 -13.40 -1.62 -12.43
N TYR A 39 -12.66 -1.13 -11.45
CA TYR A 39 -11.66 -0.09 -11.65
C TYR A 39 -10.43 -0.57 -12.45
N CYS A 40 -9.96 0.23 -13.40
CA CYS A 40 -8.73 0.02 -14.14
C CYS A 40 -7.56 0.72 -13.42
N PHE A 41 -6.66 -0.07 -12.83
CA PHE A 41 -5.52 0.46 -12.08
C PHE A 41 -4.48 1.13 -12.99
N ARG A 42 -3.87 2.21 -12.48
CA ARG A 42 -2.82 2.97 -13.20
C ARG A 42 -1.41 2.75 -12.66
N THR A 43 -1.29 2.37 -11.39
CA THR A 43 0.02 2.19 -10.76
C THR A 43 0.58 0.80 -11.06
N GLU A 44 1.88 0.70 -11.33
CA GLU A 44 2.52 -0.60 -11.58
C GLU A 44 2.37 -1.58 -10.41
N ARG A 45 2.31 -1.08 -9.16
CA ARG A 45 2.08 -1.91 -7.97
C ARG A 45 0.70 -2.58 -8.04
N ALA A 46 -0.36 -1.80 -8.29
CA ALA A 46 -1.72 -2.33 -8.33
C ALA A 46 -1.98 -3.18 -9.58
N ILE A 47 -1.42 -2.80 -10.73
CA ILE A 47 -1.49 -3.60 -11.96
C ILE A 47 -0.81 -4.96 -11.76
N ARG A 48 0.37 -5.01 -11.14
CA ARG A 48 1.04 -6.30 -10.84
C ARG A 48 0.25 -7.17 -9.85
N ALA A 49 -0.41 -6.56 -8.86
CA ALA A 49 -1.14 -7.30 -7.84
C ALA A 49 -2.53 -7.79 -8.30
N PHE A 50 -3.26 -6.99 -9.08
CA PHE A 50 -4.67 -7.25 -9.42
C PHE A 50 -4.94 -7.40 -10.92
N GLY A 51 -4.06 -6.88 -11.77
CA GLY A 51 -4.24 -6.81 -13.22
C GLY A 51 -5.42 -5.92 -13.66
N ASN A 52 -5.46 -5.61 -14.96
CA ASN A 52 -6.54 -4.84 -15.59
C ASN A 52 -7.44 -5.67 -16.52
N ALA A 53 -7.24 -6.99 -16.57
CA ALA A 53 -8.15 -7.84 -17.34
C ALA A 53 -9.59 -7.65 -16.84
N GLY A 54 -10.49 -7.31 -17.75
CA GLY A 54 -11.93 -7.17 -17.50
C GLY A 54 -12.37 -5.93 -16.70
N CYS A 55 -11.47 -4.96 -16.46
CA CYS A 55 -11.87 -3.69 -15.85
C CYS A 55 -12.73 -2.84 -16.82
N ARG A 56 -13.49 -1.88 -16.29
CA ARG A 56 -14.51 -1.11 -17.03
C ARG A 56 -14.39 0.40 -16.88
N TYR A 57 -13.77 0.87 -15.80
CA TYR A 57 -13.75 2.29 -15.44
C TYR A 57 -12.31 2.76 -15.22
N ASP A 58 -11.85 3.69 -16.06
CA ASP A 58 -10.52 4.30 -15.94
C ASP A 58 -10.44 5.34 -14.83
N GLU A 59 -11.54 6.03 -14.56
CA GLU A 59 -11.66 7.04 -13.51
C GLU A 59 -12.37 6.46 -12.28
N LEU A 60 -11.78 6.65 -11.10
CA LEU A 60 -12.33 6.11 -9.86
C LEU A 60 -13.69 6.74 -9.52
N ALA A 61 -13.95 7.96 -10.00
CA ALA A 61 -15.22 8.66 -9.83
C ALA A 61 -16.39 7.97 -10.55
N ASP A 62 -16.10 7.25 -11.65
CA ASP A 62 -17.11 6.56 -12.45
C ASP A 62 -17.43 5.15 -11.92
N VAL A 63 -16.62 4.65 -10.97
CA VAL A 63 -16.83 3.33 -10.37
C VAL A 63 -18.10 3.33 -9.53
N PRO A 64 -19.09 2.46 -9.83
CA PRO A 64 -20.40 2.45 -9.18
C PRO A 64 -20.35 1.76 -7.80
N LEU A 65 -19.58 2.33 -6.87
CA LEU A 65 -19.47 1.82 -5.51
C LEU A 65 -20.80 1.99 -4.76
N SER A 66 -21.28 0.90 -4.17
CA SER A 66 -22.42 0.91 -3.23
C SER A 66 -22.10 1.73 -1.98
N ALA A 67 -23.15 2.15 -1.26
CA ALA A 67 -22.99 2.86 0.01
C ALA A 67 -22.15 2.05 1.01
N ARG A 68 -22.33 0.71 1.05
CA ARG A 68 -21.55 -0.19 1.92
C ARG A 68 -20.06 -0.18 1.56
N GLN A 69 -19.72 -0.38 0.28
CA GLN A 69 -18.32 -0.36 -0.16
C GLN A 69 -17.63 0.97 0.16
N ARG A 70 -18.34 2.11 0.02
CA ARG A 70 -17.79 3.42 0.40
C ARG A 70 -17.52 3.52 1.90
N ALA A 71 -18.39 2.97 2.74
CA ALA A 71 -18.18 2.91 4.18
C ALA A 71 -16.98 2.02 4.54
N ASP A 72 -16.85 0.86 3.91
CA ASP A 72 -15.73 -0.07 4.11
C ASP A 72 -14.39 0.57 3.69
N ILE A 73 -14.35 1.24 2.53
CA ILE A 73 -13.18 2.01 2.10
C ILE A 73 -12.81 3.11 3.10
N ALA A 74 -13.81 3.85 3.62
CA ALA A 74 -13.56 4.93 4.57
C ALA A 74 -13.02 4.41 5.91
N GLU A 75 -13.48 3.25 6.37
CA GLU A 75 -12.95 2.50 7.52
C GLU A 75 -11.49 2.13 7.29
N ILE A 76 -11.18 1.44 6.19
CA ILE A 76 -9.83 1.01 5.85
C ILE A 76 -8.88 2.20 5.77
N GLN A 77 -9.28 3.28 5.09
CA GLN A 77 -8.48 4.50 5.01
C GLN A 77 -8.25 5.16 6.37
N ARG A 78 -9.17 5.01 7.33
CA ARG A 78 -8.94 5.47 8.70
C ARG A 78 -7.87 4.63 9.38
N GLN A 79 -7.93 3.31 9.23
CA GLN A 79 -6.91 2.40 9.77
C GLN A 79 -5.54 2.67 9.14
N GLU A 80 -5.47 2.90 7.83
CA GLU A 80 -4.23 3.27 7.13
C GLU A 80 -3.61 4.55 7.72
N ARG A 81 -4.44 5.56 8.02
CA ARG A 81 -3.97 6.80 8.68
C ARG A 81 -3.46 6.56 10.10
N ILE A 82 -4.19 5.78 10.90
CA ILE A 82 -3.80 5.45 12.28
C ILE A 82 -2.46 4.71 12.32
N ASN A 83 -2.23 3.83 11.34
CA ASN A 83 -1.01 3.01 11.25
C ASN A 83 0.12 3.66 10.44
N GLY A 84 -0.04 4.91 9.98
CA GLY A 84 0.99 5.64 9.24
C GLY A 84 1.35 5.03 7.88
N CYS A 85 0.40 4.35 7.24
CA CYS A 85 0.64 3.67 5.97
C CYS A 85 0.90 4.67 4.83
N ALA A 86 1.90 4.36 3.99
CA ALA A 86 2.13 5.09 2.75
C ALA A 86 0.94 4.88 1.79
N ARG A 87 0.55 5.94 1.07
CA ARG A 87 -0.60 5.92 0.14
C ARG A 87 -0.24 5.34 -1.23
#